data_AF-A0A0H2UI06-F1
#
_entry.id   AF-A0A0H2UI06-F1
#
_cell.length_a   1.000
_cell.length_b   1.000
_cell.length_c   1.000
_cell.angle_alpha   90.00
_cell.angle_beta   90.00
_cell.angle_gamma   90.00
#
_symmetry.space_group_name_H-M   'P 1'
#
loop_
_entity.id
_entity.type
_entity.pdbx_description
1 polymer ?
#
loop_
_entity_poly.entity_id
_entity_poly.type
_entity_poly.pdbx_seq_one_letter_code
_entity_poly.pdbx_strand_id
1 'polypeptide(L)'
;MLGSVPGPRPFGLAGLFRRRPPRDPWERVRRLPRLSAVRRSVAAASGPGIPDSHLYCLELLRKRDYESYLCSLLFPAECQRSASALRAFNVELAQVKDSVSEKTIGLMRMQFWRKAVEDMFCDNPPHQPVAMELWKAVKRHNLTKRWLLRIIDEREKNLDDKAYRSIRELETYAENTQSSLLYLTLEVLGVKDVHADHAASHIGKAQGIVTCLRATPYHSSRRQVFLPMDVCVQHGVSQEDFLRRNQDKNVRDVVYDIASQAHLHLKHARSFHSRVPAEAFPAFLQTVSLEDYLKKIQRVDFDIFHPSLQQKNTLLPLSLYIQSWRKRY
;
A
#
# COMPACT_ATOMS: atom_id res chain seq x y z
N MET A 1 -22.77 72.99 -39.09
CA MET A 1 -23.91 73.70 -38.48
C MET A 1 -25.14 72.83 -38.64
N LEU A 2 -25.91 72.67 -37.55
CA LEU A 2 -27.24 72.04 -37.44
C LEU A 2 -27.26 70.53 -37.75
N GLY A 3 -27.81 69.65 -36.92
CA GLY A 3 -28.60 69.79 -35.71
C GLY A 3 -29.19 68.41 -35.41
N SER A 4 -28.99 67.96 -34.19
CA SER A 4 -29.38 66.69 -33.57
C SER A 4 -30.89 66.59 -33.32
N VAL A 5 -31.47 65.38 -33.42
CA VAL A 5 -32.52 64.90 -32.48
C VAL A 5 -32.39 63.37 -32.27
N PRO A 6 -32.51 62.84 -31.04
CA PRO A 6 -32.21 61.46 -30.67
C PRO A 6 -33.47 60.58 -30.56
N GLY A 7 -33.35 59.30 -30.96
CA GLY A 7 -34.37 58.26 -30.74
C GLY A 7 -34.23 57.59 -29.36
N PRO A 8 -35.33 57.10 -28.76
CA PRO A 8 -35.46 56.88 -27.32
C PRO A 8 -34.86 55.56 -26.81
N ARG A 9 -34.31 55.62 -25.58
CA ARG A 9 -33.98 54.46 -24.75
C ARG A 9 -35.26 53.91 -24.10
N PRO A 10 -35.43 52.59 -24.01
CA PRO A 10 -36.21 52.00 -22.93
C PRO A 10 -35.30 51.69 -21.74
N PHE A 11 -35.87 51.95 -20.57
CA PHE A 11 -35.32 51.74 -19.24
C PHE A 11 -34.97 50.28 -18.94
N GLY A 12 -34.04 50.13 -18.01
CA GLY A 12 -33.46 48.85 -17.63
C GLY A 12 -34.39 47.97 -16.80
N LEU A 13 -34.07 46.68 -16.84
CA LEU A 13 -34.11 45.79 -15.70
C LEU A 13 -32.84 44.96 -15.75
N ALA A 14 -31.86 45.38 -14.95
CA ALA A 14 -30.82 44.51 -14.49
C ALA A 14 -31.46 43.40 -13.65
N GLY A 15 -31.12 42.14 -13.94
CA GLY A 15 -31.34 41.05 -13.01
C GLY A 15 -31.99 39.82 -13.61
N LEU A 16 -31.33 38.70 -13.31
CA LEU A 16 -31.92 37.36 -13.26
C LEU A 16 -32.10 36.71 -14.65
N PHE A 17 -31.08 36.00 -15.11
CA PHE A 17 -31.15 34.58 -15.50
C PHE A 17 -29.81 34.12 -16.11
N ARG A 18 -28.70 34.27 -15.37
CA ARG A 18 -27.58 33.33 -15.50
C ARG A 18 -27.97 32.08 -14.73
N ARG A 19 -28.51 31.07 -15.43
CA ARG A 19 -28.69 29.73 -14.86
C ARG A 19 -27.30 29.19 -14.52
N ARG A 20 -26.98 29.17 -13.22
CA ARG A 20 -25.84 28.43 -12.67
C ARG A 20 -26.05 26.94 -12.97
N PRO A 21 -25.02 26.19 -13.38
CA PRO A 21 -25.11 24.74 -13.37
C PRO A 21 -25.34 24.26 -11.92
N PRO A 22 -26.08 23.16 -11.70
CA PRO A 22 -26.33 22.65 -10.37
C PRO A 22 -25.00 22.33 -9.69
N ARG A 23 -24.84 22.83 -8.45
CA ARG A 23 -23.71 22.46 -7.59
C ARG A 23 -23.84 20.98 -7.26
N ASP A 24 -22.81 20.24 -7.61
CA ASP A 24 -22.64 18.82 -7.32
C ASP A 24 -22.68 18.60 -5.79
N PRO A 25 -23.53 17.70 -5.24
CA PRO A 25 -23.64 17.47 -3.80
C PRO A 25 -22.36 16.95 -3.12
N TRP A 26 -21.30 16.68 -3.89
CA TRP A 26 -20.04 16.10 -3.43
C TRP A 26 -18.90 17.10 -3.18
N GLU A 27 -19.14 18.41 -3.30
CA GLU A 27 -18.13 19.44 -2.96
C GLU A 27 -17.82 19.55 -1.45
N ARG A 28 -18.52 18.81 -0.58
CA ARG A 28 -18.33 18.85 0.88
C ARG A 28 -17.50 17.70 1.45
N VAL A 29 -16.66 17.05 0.64
CA VAL A 29 -15.70 16.00 1.10
C VAL A 29 -14.23 16.36 0.80
N ARG A 30 -13.94 17.52 0.20
CA ARG A 30 -12.56 17.97 -0.06
C ARG A 30 -12.18 19.26 0.68
N ARG A 31 -12.17 19.23 2.01
CA ARG A 31 -11.28 20.06 2.86
C ARG A 31 -11.04 19.33 4.17
N LEU A 32 -10.11 18.38 4.17
CA LEU A 32 -9.49 17.97 5.43
C LEU A 32 -8.44 19.04 5.80
N PRO A 33 -8.50 19.65 7.00
CA PRO A 33 -7.43 20.52 7.46
C PRO A 33 -6.12 19.75 7.50
N ARG A 34 -5.02 20.37 7.06
CA ARG A 34 -3.67 19.92 7.41
C ARG A 34 -3.57 19.96 8.94
N LEU A 35 -3.70 18.81 9.59
CA LEU A 35 -3.33 18.68 11.00
C LEU A 35 -1.80 18.59 11.06
N SER A 36 -1.16 19.75 11.21
CA SER A 36 0.17 19.87 11.78
C SER A 36 0.10 19.41 13.24
N ALA A 37 0.26 18.11 13.46
CA ALA A 37 0.39 17.54 14.80
C ALA A 37 1.87 17.27 15.11
N VAL A 38 2.62 18.35 15.37
CA VAL A 38 3.74 18.26 16.31
C VAL A 38 3.09 18.13 17.68
N ARG A 39 3.00 16.92 18.22
CA ARG A 39 2.75 16.73 19.66
C ARG A 39 3.96 16.06 20.28
N ARG A 40 4.73 16.88 21.01
CA ARG A 40 5.61 16.42 22.08
C ARG A 40 4.72 15.71 23.11
N SER A 41 5.04 14.47 23.42
CA SER A 41 4.34 13.68 24.44
C SER A 41 5.15 13.70 25.73
N VAL A 42 4.80 14.59 26.65
CA VAL A 42 5.14 14.49 28.08
C VAL A 42 3.97 15.08 28.88
N ALA A 43 3.21 14.22 29.55
CA ALA A 43 2.56 14.48 30.85
C ALA A 43 1.72 13.26 31.24
N ALA A 44 1.96 12.75 32.44
CA ALA A 44 1.28 11.64 33.07
C ALA A 44 -0.15 12.01 33.50
N ALA A 45 -1.11 11.14 33.23
CA ALA A 45 -2.40 11.07 33.90
C ALA A 45 -2.85 9.60 33.96
N SER A 46 -3.24 9.16 35.14
CA SER A 46 -3.52 7.77 35.51
C SER A 46 -4.94 7.34 35.10
N GLY A 47 -5.06 6.31 34.24
CA GLY A 47 -6.28 5.55 33.87
C GLY A 47 -7.21 6.26 32.86
N PRO A 48 -7.59 5.65 31.71
CA PRO A 48 -7.99 4.25 31.51
C PRO A 48 -6.91 3.41 30.80
N GLY A 49 -7.00 2.08 30.93
CA GLY A 49 -5.96 1.12 30.54
C GLY A 49 -5.37 1.38 29.14
N ILE A 50 -4.05 1.15 29.02
CA ILE A 50 -3.35 1.10 27.74
C ILE A 50 -4.20 0.27 26.78
N PRO A 51 -4.60 0.80 25.60
CA PRO A 51 -5.33 0.01 24.62
C PRO A 51 -4.57 -1.31 24.40
N ASP A 52 -5.24 -2.45 24.51
CA ASP A 52 -4.61 -3.75 24.26
C ASP A 52 -3.77 -3.65 22.99
N SER A 53 -2.48 -3.94 23.09
CA SER A 53 -1.52 -3.68 22.01
C SER A 53 -1.92 -4.41 20.72
N HIS A 54 -2.65 -5.51 20.86
CA HIS A 54 -3.29 -6.22 19.75
C HIS A 54 -4.41 -5.41 19.07
N LEU A 55 -5.32 -4.79 19.85
CA LEU A 55 -6.36 -3.91 19.31
C LEU A 55 -5.75 -2.71 18.57
N TYR A 56 -4.65 -2.17 19.07
CA TYR A 56 -3.91 -1.12 18.35
C TYR A 56 -3.44 -1.61 16.97
N CYS A 57 -2.84 -2.80 16.90
CA CYS A 57 -2.41 -3.38 15.63
C CYS A 57 -3.59 -3.56 14.65
N LEU A 58 -4.71 -4.11 15.11
CA LEU A 58 -5.90 -4.30 14.28
C LEU A 58 -6.48 -2.97 13.77
N GLU A 59 -6.57 -1.96 14.63
CA GLU A 59 -7.06 -0.62 14.24
C GLU A 59 -6.11 0.07 13.24
N LEU A 60 -4.79 -0.11 13.42
CA LEU A 60 -3.80 0.37 12.48
C LEU A 60 -4.01 -0.26 11.09
N LEU A 61 -4.19 -1.59 11.03
CA LEU A 61 -4.49 -2.29 9.78
C LEU A 61 -5.81 -1.82 9.18
N ARG A 62 -6.89 -1.77 9.97
CA ARG A 62 -8.21 -1.34 9.48
C ARG A 62 -8.16 0.04 8.78
N LYS A 63 -7.32 0.95 9.29
CA LYS A 63 -7.17 2.31 8.77
C LYS A 63 -6.20 2.42 7.59
N ARG A 64 -5.10 1.66 7.59
CA ARG A 64 -3.99 1.84 6.66
C ARG A 64 -3.83 0.72 5.63
N ASP A 65 -4.26 -0.49 5.97
CA ASP A 65 -4.18 -1.68 5.12
C ASP A 65 -5.39 -2.59 5.36
N TYR A 66 -6.54 -2.14 4.82
CA TYR A 66 -7.82 -2.81 5.01
C TYR A 66 -7.86 -4.22 4.40
N GLU A 67 -7.11 -4.46 3.32
CA GLU A 67 -7.01 -5.76 2.67
C GLU A 67 -6.28 -6.76 3.58
N SER A 68 -5.15 -6.34 4.18
CA SER A 68 -4.45 -7.15 5.18
C SER A 68 -5.24 -7.34 6.47
N TYR A 69 -6.04 -6.33 6.89
CA TYR A 69 -6.97 -6.47 8.01
C TYR A 69 -7.98 -7.60 7.75
N LEU A 70 -8.61 -7.64 6.57
CA LEU A 70 -9.54 -8.72 6.24
C LEU A 70 -8.85 -10.08 6.17
N CYS A 71 -7.65 -10.14 5.59
CA CYS A 71 -6.88 -11.38 5.52
C CYS A 71 -6.50 -11.89 6.92
N SER A 72 -6.10 -11.01 7.85
CA SER A 72 -5.67 -11.44 9.19
C SER A 72 -6.79 -12.07 10.02
N LEU A 73 -8.05 -11.70 9.77
CA LEU A 73 -9.22 -12.33 10.39
C LEU A 73 -9.46 -13.77 9.93
N LEU A 74 -8.89 -14.16 8.79
CA LEU A 74 -9.04 -15.49 8.20
C LEU A 74 -7.89 -16.45 8.55
N PHE A 75 -6.95 -16.02 9.39
CA PHE A 75 -5.89 -16.89 9.93
C PHE A 75 -6.45 -17.83 11.02
N PRO A 76 -5.80 -18.97 11.28
CA PRO A 76 -6.08 -19.78 12.48
C PRO A 76 -5.99 -18.91 13.74
N ALA A 77 -6.91 -19.10 14.69
CA ALA A 77 -7.05 -18.25 15.88
C ALA A 77 -5.72 -18.02 16.63
N GLU A 78 -4.91 -19.08 16.74
CA GLU A 78 -3.58 -19.09 17.36
C GLU A 78 -2.58 -18.12 16.68
N CYS A 79 -2.74 -17.91 15.37
CA CYS A 79 -1.82 -17.15 14.51
C CYS A 79 -2.31 -15.73 14.23
N GLN A 80 -3.60 -15.42 14.41
CA GLN A 80 -4.21 -14.13 14.02
C GLN A 80 -3.49 -12.93 14.66
N ARG A 81 -3.17 -13.03 15.95
CA ARG A 81 -2.48 -11.96 16.70
C ARG A 81 -1.07 -11.71 16.16
N SER A 82 -0.30 -12.77 15.95
CA SER A 82 1.06 -12.70 15.39
C SER A 82 1.08 -12.18 13.95
N ALA A 83 0.14 -12.65 13.11
CA ALA A 83 0.01 -12.20 11.74
C ALA A 83 -0.36 -10.72 11.66
N SER A 84 -1.27 -10.27 12.53
CA SER A 84 -1.66 -8.85 12.61
C SER A 84 -0.49 -7.97 13.08
N ALA A 85 0.33 -8.45 14.02
CA ALA A 85 1.53 -7.74 14.46
C ALA A 85 2.56 -7.56 13.34
N LEU A 86 2.83 -8.62 12.56
CA LEU A 86 3.71 -8.55 11.39
C LEU A 86 3.23 -7.54 10.35
N ARG A 87 1.92 -7.55 10.05
CA ARG A 87 1.32 -6.58 9.12
C ARG A 87 1.41 -5.16 9.67
N ALA A 88 1.17 -4.97 10.97
CA ALA A 88 1.27 -3.66 11.62
C ALA A 88 2.70 -3.11 11.56
N PHE A 89 3.72 -3.97 11.78
CA PHE A 89 5.13 -3.61 11.61
C PHE A 89 5.43 -3.15 10.17
N ASN A 90 4.95 -3.89 9.16
CA ASN A 90 5.11 -3.46 7.76
C ASN A 90 4.44 -2.11 7.48
N VAL A 91 3.26 -1.86 8.06
CA VAL A 91 2.52 -0.60 7.92
C VAL A 91 3.26 0.57 8.57
N GLU A 92 3.87 0.38 9.74
CA GLU A 92 4.71 1.40 10.40
C GLU A 92 5.92 1.76 9.54
N LEU A 93 6.65 0.76 9.04
CA LEU A 93 7.81 0.97 8.19
C LEU A 93 7.46 1.61 6.84
N ALA A 94 6.37 1.18 6.21
CA ALA A 94 5.94 1.71 4.92
C ALA A 94 5.57 3.19 4.97
N GLN A 95 4.99 3.64 6.08
CA GLN A 95 4.58 5.04 6.26
C GLN A 95 5.74 5.99 6.51
N VAL A 96 6.94 5.50 6.86
CA VAL A 96 8.07 6.37 7.22
C VAL A 96 8.36 7.35 6.08
N LYS A 97 8.50 6.85 4.84
CA LYS A 97 8.81 7.68 3.67
C LYS A 97 7.77 8.78 3.44
N ASP A 98 6.48 8.45 3.54
CA ASP A 98 5.37 9.38 3.29
C ASP A 98 5.11 10.40 4.41
N SER A 99 5.63 10.14 5.62
CA SER A 99 5.29 10.89 6.84
C SER A 99 6.41 11.80 7.35
N VAL A 100 7.56 11.82 6.68
CA VAL A 100 8.70 12.68 7.03
C VAL A 100 9.04 13.60 5.86
N SER A 101 9.35 14.86 6.16
CA SER A 101 9.81 15.83 5.15
C SER A 101 11.32 15.81 4.94
N GLU A 102 12.07 15.36 5.95
CA GLU A 102 13.53 15.35 5.95
C GLU A 102 14.05 13.90 6.05
N LYS A 103 15.00 13.56 5.17
CA LYS A 103 15.64 12.24 5.13
C LYS A 103 16.22 11.84 6.49
N THR A 104 16.83 12.77 7.22
CA THR A 104 17.39 12.54 8.55
C THR A 104 16.34 12.02 9.54
N ILE A 105 15.11 12.55 9.51
CA ILE A 105 14.02 12.08 10.35
C ILE A 105 13.58 10.67 9.96
N GLY A 106 13.52 10.38 8.66
CA GLY A 106 13.29 9.03 8.15
C GLY A 106 14.34 8.03 8.64
N LEU A 107 15.62 8.40 8.56
CA LEU A 107 16.73 7.59 9.05
C LEU A 107 16.62 7.32 10.56
N MET A 108 16.32 8.34 11.37
CA MET A 108 16.11 8.16 12.81
C MET A 108 14.99 7.16 13.13
N ARG A 109 13.88 7.18 12.36
CA ARG A 109 12.78 6.20 12.53
C ARG A 109 13.18 4.80 12.11
N MET A 110 13.94 4.64 11.03
CA MET A 110 14.48 3.33 10.64
C MET A 110 15.45 2.78 11.68
N GLN A 111 16.31 3.63 12.24
CA GLN A 111 17.22 3.24 13.33
C GLN A 111 16.47 2.84 14.61
N PHE A 112 15.39 3.55 14.96
CA PHE A 112 14.51 3.13 16.04
C PHE A 112 13.99 1.70 15.82
N TRP A 113 13.48 1.39 14.63
CA TRP A 113 12.95 0.06 14.32
C TRP A 113 14.04 -1.01 14.26
N ARG A 114 15.24 -0.69 13.75
CA ARG A 114 16.39 -1.61 13.78
C ARG A 114 16.74 -1.97 15.21
N LYS A 115 16.89 -0.97 16.08
CA LYS A 115 17.15 -1.17 17.50
C LYS A 115 16.02 -1.93 18.19
N ALA A 116 14.76 -1.62 17.89
CA ALA A 116 13.61 -2.35 18.44
C ALA A 116 13.65 -3.85 18.09
N VAL A 117 14.04 -4.20 16.85
CA VAL A 117 14.25 -5.59 16.42
C VAL A 117 15.46 -6.21 17.12
N GLU A 118 16.53 -5.48 17.37
CA GLU A 118 17.65 -6.00 18.15
C GLU A 118 17.24 -6.29 19.60
N ASP A 119 16.64 -5.31 20.26
CA ASP A 119 16.25 -5.36 21.66
C ASP A 119 15.20 -6.46 21.93
N MET A 120 14.22 -6.67 21.03
CA MET A 120 13.22 -7.73 21.20
C MET A 120 13.82 -9.14 21.11
N PHE A 121 14.91 -9.34 20.35
CA PHE A 121 15.62 -10.62 20.31
C PHE A 121 16.52 -10.83 21.54
N CYS A 122 16.75 -9.76 22.33
CA CYS A 122 17.43 -9.78 23.62
C CYS A 122 16.44 -9.71 24.81
N ASP A 123 15.16 -10.00 24.59
CA ASP A 123 14.10 -9.97 25.62
C ASP A 123 13.84 -8.63 26.29
N ASN A 124 14.12 -7.53 25.58
CA ASN A 124 13.91 -6.18 26.07
C ASN A 124 13.14 -5.31 25.06
N PRO A 125 11.92 -5.70 24.63
CA PRO A 125 11.20 -4.93 23.61
C PRO A 125 10.88 -3.51 24.10
N PRO A 126 10.94 -2.49 23.23
CA PRO A 126 10.52 -1.15 23.60
C PRO A 126 9.01 -1.11 23.88
N HIS A 127 8.57 -0.21 24.77
CA HIS A 127 7.16 0.02 25.10
C HIS A 127 6.38 0.74 23.99
N GLN A 128 6.42 0.19 22.77
CA GLN A 128 5.66 0.60 21.61
C GLN A 128 4.70 -0.55 21.24
N PRO A 129 3.38 -0.30 21.02
CA PRO A 129 2.38 -1.38 20.93
C PRO A 129 2.68 -2.45 19.86
N VAL A 130 3.15 -2.03 18.68
CA VAL A 130 3.46 -2.96 17.59
C VAL A 130 4.70 -3.80 17.91
N ALA A 131 5.73 -3.20 18.52
CA ALA A 131 6.95 -3.88 18.94
C ALA A 131 6.68 -4.89 20.06
N MET A 132 5.78 -4.56 21.00
CA MET A 132 5.35 -5.49 22.05
C MET A 132 4.63 -6.73 21.48
N GLU A 133 3.74 -6.53 20.51
CA GLU A 133 3.05 -7.64 19.83
C GLU A 133 3.97 -8.43 18.91
N LEU A 134 4.89 -7.75 18.22
CA LEU A 134 5.88 -8.40 17.38
C LEU A 134 6.86 -9.24 18.22
N TRP A 135 7.28 -8.77 19.39
CA TRP A 135 8.09 -9.55 20.33
C TRP A 135 7.40 -10.85 20.77
N LYS A 136 6.11 -10.77 21.12
CA LYS A 136 5.30 -11.98 21.43
C LYS A 136 5.27 -12.95 20.26
N ALA A 137 5.13 -12.44 19.03
CA ALA A 137 5.18 -13.26 17.82
C ALA A 137 6.56 -13.90 17.58
N VAL A 138 7.65 -13.14 17.76
CA VAL A 138 9.04 -13.63 17.68
C VAL A 138 9.24 -14.80 18.64
N LYS A 139 8.81 -14.66 19.90
CA LYS A 139 8.91 -15.72 20.91
C LYS A 139 8.06 -16.93 20.60
N ARG A 140 6.83 -16.72 20.15
CA ARG A 140 5.88 -17.80 19.91
C ARG A 140 6.25 -18.65 18.70
N HIS A 141 6.75 -18.02 17.65
CA HIS A 141 6.95 -18.68 16.35
C HIS A 141 8.43 -18.84 15.96
N ASN A 142 9.37 -18.42 16.81
CA ASN A 142 10.81 -18.41 16.52
C ASN A 142 11.14 -17.69 15.20
N LEU A 143 10.57 -16.49 15.03
CA LEU A 143 10.69 -15.73 13.78
C LEU A 143 12.15 -15.40 13.46
N THR A 144 12.50 -15.47 12.18
CA THR A 144 13.87 -15.22 11.73
C THR A 144 14.20 -13.72 11.72
N LYS A 145 15.13 -13.30 12.61
CA LYS A 145 15.61 -11.90 12.72
C LYS A 145 16.02 -11.28 11.38
N ARG A 146 16.67 -12.06 10.53
CA ARG A 146 17.17 -11.62 9.21
C ARG A 146 16.05 -11.07 8.33
N TRP A 147 14.85 -11.66 8.35
CA TRP A 147 13.75 -11.17 7.51
C TRP A 147 13.24 -9.82 7.98
N LEU A 148 13.14 -9.60 9.29
CA LEU A 148 12.74 -8.30 9.86
C LEU A 148 13.74 -7.21 9.49
N LEU A 149 15.03 -7.47 9.68
CA LEU A 149 16.10 -6.51 9.34
C LEU A 149 16.16 -6.24 7.83
N ARG A 150 15.98 -7.26 6.98
CA ARG A 150 15.97 -7.10 5.51
C ARG A 150 14.91 -6.10 5.04
N ILE A 151 13.73 -6.09 5.66
CA ILE A 151 12.66 -5.12 5.34
C ILE A 151 13.09 -3.70 5.74
N ILE A 152 13.69 -3.54 6.92
CA ILE A 152 14.17 -2.24 7.42
C ILE A 152 15.27 -1.70 6.51
N ASP A 153 16.28 -2.52 6.22
CA ASP A 153 17.43 -2.14 5.40
C ASP A 153 17.01 -1.70 3.99
N GLU A 154 16.07 -2.42 3.37
CA GLU A 154 15.58 -2.07 2.04
C GLU A 154 14.80 -0.76 2.05
N ARG A 155 13.94 -0.54 3.06
CA ARG A 155 13.17 0.70 3.17
C ARG A 155 14.05 1.88 3.54
N GLU A 156 15.11 1.68 4.32
CA GLU A 156 16.11 2.70 4.61
C GLU A 156 16.84 3.16 3.33
N LYS A 157 17.29 2.21 2.50
CA LYS A 157 17.89 2.52 1.19
C LYS A 157 16.93 3.28 0.26
N ASN A 158 15.62 2.98 0.36
CA ASN A 158 14.58 3.60 -0.45
C ASN A 158 14.00 4.90 0.14
N LEU A 159 14.61 5.48 1.18
CA LEU A 159 14.19 6.79 1.71
C LEU A 159 14.40 7.94 0.72
N ASP A 160 15.27 7.76 -0.27
CA ASP A 160 15.42 8.72 -1.35
C ASP A 160 14.23 8.68 -2.31
N ASP A 161 13.84 9.82 -2.86
CA ASP A 161 12.79 9.97 -3.88
C ASP A 161 13.30 9.61 -5.28
N LYS A 162 14.02 8.50 -5.40
CA LYS A 162 14.54 7.99 -6.67
C LYS A 162 13.55 7.01 -7.29
N ALA A 163 13.27 7.19 -8.58
CA ALA A 163 12.56 6.21 -9.38
C ALA A 163 13.40 4.94 -9.55
N TYR A 164 12.73 3.79 -9.73
CA TYR A 164 13.44 2.55 -10.06
C TYR A 164 14.02 2.66 -11.47
N ARG A 165 15.29 2.26 -11.63
CA ARG A 165 15.96 2.26 -12.94
C ARG A 165 15.40 1.17 -13.84
N SER A 166 15.01 0.04 -13.25
CA SER A 166 14.50 -1.11 -13.98
C SER A 166 13.37 -1.84 -13.29
N ILE A 167 12.62 -2.64 -14.04
CA ILE A 167 11.61 -3.54 -13.45
C ILE A 167 12.26 -4.52 -12.46
N ARG A 168 13.48 -4.97 -12.73
CA ARG A 168 14.25 -5.86 -11.84
C ARG A 168 14.59 -5.20 -10.50
N GLU A 169 14.81 -3.89 -10.49
CA GLU A 169 15.06 -3.14 -9.25
C GLU A 169 13.78 -3.06 -8.41
N LEU A 170 12.63 -2.82 -9.04
CA LEU A 170 11.33 -2.87 -8.37
C LEU A 170 11.02 -4.29 -7.82
N GLU A 171 11.31 -5.34 -8.58
CA GLU A 171 11.19 -6.72 -8.11
C GLU A 171 12.12 -7.03 -6.94
N THR A 172 13.35 -6.52 -6.97
CA THR A 172 14.32 -6.69 -5.88
C THR A 172 13.84 -6.01 -4.61
N TYR A 173 13.33 -4.78 -4.72
CA TYR A 173 12.72 -4.05 -3.62
C TYR A 173 11.51 -4.83 -3.04
N ALA A 174 10.66 -5.35 -3.92
CA ALA A 174 9.49 -6.13 -3.53
C ALA A 174 9.86 -7.46 -2.85
N GLU A 175 10.90 -8.14 -3.33
CA GLU A 175 11.45 -9.36 -2.72
C GLU A 175 12.03 -9.09 -1.33
N ASN A 176 12.79 -8.01 -1.18
CA ASN A 176 13.39 -7.64 0.10
C ASN A 176 12.34 -7.17 1.13
N THR A 177 11.19 -6.66 0.69
CA THR A 177 10.12 -6.15 1.58
C THR A 177 8.94 -7.10 1.71
N GLN A 178 8.14 -7.28 0.65
CA GLN A 178 6.90 -8.06 0.67
C GLN A 178 7.16 -9.57 0.77
N SER A 179 8.14 -10.11 0.06
CA SER A 179 8.46 -11.55 0.17
C SER A 179 9.03 -11.87 1.56
N SER A 180 9.91 -11.02 2.11
CA SER A 180 10.38 -11.15 3.50
C SER A 180 9.24 -11.19 4.53
N LEU A 181 8.21 -10.37 4.32
CA LEU A 181 7.02 -10.38 5.16
C LEU A 181 6.21 -11.68 5.01
N LEU A 182 6.14 -12.24 3.80
CA LEU A 182 5.49 -13.52 3.56
C LEU A 182 6.28 -14.70 4.16
N TYR A 183 7.62 -14.70 4.10
CA TYR A 183 8.43 -15.71 4.78
C TYR A 183 8.15 -15.70 6.29
N LEU A 184 8.11 -14.53 6.92
CA LEU A 184 7.71 -14.38 8.33
C LEU A 184 6.26 -14.86 8.58
N THR A 185 5.37 -14.64 7.62
CA THR A 185 3.97 -15.10 7.73
C THR A 185 3.87 -16.63 7.64
N LEU A 186 4.68 -17.27 6.80
CA LEU A 186 4.81 -18.73 6.74
C LEU A 186 5.38 -19.29 8.05
N GLU A 187 6.39 -18.62 8.64
CA GLU A 187 6.91 -18.98 9.97
C GLU A 187 5.84 -18.89 11.06
N VAL A 188 4.99 -17.86 11.05
CA VAL A 188 3.83 -17.75 11.95
C VAL A 188 2.86 -18.92 11.79
N LEU A 189 2.68 -19.41 10.56
CA LEU A 189 1.84 -20.58 10.27
C LEU A 189 2.54 -21.91 10.55
N GLY A 190 3.81 -21.90 10.95
CA GLY A 190 4.62 -23.11 11.17
C GLY A 190 5.00 -23.84 9.88
N VAL A 191 4.92 -23.19 8.73
CA VAL A 191 5.23 -23.78 7.43
C VAL A 191 6.72 -23.66 7.13
N LYS A 192 7.38 -24.79 6.91
CA LYS A 192 8.75 -24.89 6.41
C LYS A 192 8.75 -25.74 5.16
N ASP A 193 8.55 -25.11 4.01
CA ASP A 193 8.44 -25.80 2.74
C ASP A 193 9.03 -24.94 1.61
N VAL A 194 9.90 -25.56 0.81
CA VAL A 194 10.61 -24.87 -0.26
C VAL A 194 9.65 -24.37 -1.34
N HIS A 195 8.57 -25.09 -1.65
CA HIS A 195 7.60 -24.66 -2.65
C HIS A 195 6.73 -23.51 -2.16
N ALA A 196 6.39 -23.49 -0.87
CA ALA A 196 5.76 -22.34 -0.21
C ALA A 196 6.66 -21.10 -0.27
N ASP A 197 7.98 -21.25 -0.05
CA ASP A 197 8.92 -20.14 -0.16
C ASP A 197 9.03 -19.61 -1.60
N HIS A 198 9.08 -20.49 -2.61
CA HIS A 198 9.08 -20.07 -4.02
C HIS A 198 7.77 -19.35 -4.40
N ALA A 199 6.62 -19.84 -3.91
CA ALA A 199 5.34 -19.17 -4.09
C ALA A 199 5.33 -17.80 -3.40
N ALA A 200 5.80 -17.72 -2.15
CA ALA A 200 5.90 -16.47 -1.39
C ALA A 200 6.79 -15.43 -2.08
N SER A 201 7.94 -15.83 -2.64
CA SER A 201 8.82 -14.94 -3.42
C SER A 201 8.07 -14.28 -4.58
N HIS A 202 7.39 -15.09 -5.40
CA HIS A 202 6.66 -14.57 -6.54
C HIS A 202 5.46 -13.72 -6.13
N ILE A 203 4.70 -14.12 -5.10
CA ILE A 203 3.57 -13.34 -4.60
C ILE A 203 4.04 -12.00 -4.04
N GLY A 204 5.14 -11.97 -3.29
CA GLY A 204 5.73 -10.74 -2.74
C GLY A 204 6.15 -9.77 -3.85
N LYS A 205 6.81 -10.28 -4.90
CA LYS A 205 7.15 -9.48 -6.09
C LYS A 205 5.91 -8.91 -6.78
N ALA A 206 4.90 -9.75 -7.03
CA ALA A 206 3.63 -9.30 -7.62
C ALA A 206 2.95 -8.22 -6.76
N GLN A 207 2.94 -8.39 -5.44
CA GLN A 207 2.38 -7.42 -4.50
C GLN A 207 3.13 -6.08 -4.57
N GLY A 208 4.46 -6.10 -4.60
CA GLY A 208 5.26 -4.87 -4.71
C GLY A 208 5.01 -4.12 -6.01
N ILE A 209 4.93 -4.83 -7.14
CA ILE A 209 4.61 -4.24 -8.45
C ILE A 209 3.21 -3.63 -8.44
N VAL A 210 2.20 -4.37 -7.98
CA VAL A 210 0.81 -3.87 -7.88
C VAL A 210 0.74 -2.67 -6.94
N THR A 211 1.48 -2.67 -5.83
CA THR A 211 1.53 -1.53 -4.89
C THR A 211 2.13 -0.29 -5.56
N CYS A 212 3.21 -0.46 -6.34
CA CYS A 212 3.82 0.61 -7.13
C CYS A 212 2.79 1.23 -8.10
N LEU A 213 2.07 0.39 -8.87
CA LEU A 213 1.01 0.84 -9.78
C LEU A 213 -0.12 1.58 -9.05
N ARG A 214 -0.63 1.00 -7.95
CA ARG A 214 -1.72 1.58 -7.16
C ARG A 214 -1.37 2.95 -6.60
N ALA A 215 -0.10 3.16 -6.26
CA ALA A 215 0.39 4.39 -5.67
C ALA A 215 0.68 5.50 -6.70
N THR A 216 0.75 5.18 -8.00
CA THR A 216 1.09 6.15 -9.06
C THR A 216 0.21 7.40 -9.06
N PRO A 217 -1.15 7.34 -8.96
CA PRO A 217 -1.97 8.55 -8.93
C PRO A 217 -1.69 9.44 -7.71
N TYR A 218 -1.40 8.83 -6.56
CA TYR A 218 -1.07 9.53 -5.32
C TYR A 218 0.30 10.21 -5.43
N HIS A 219 1.34 9.49 -5.86
CA HIS A 219 2.68 10.05 -6.03
C HIS A 219 2.74 11.13 -7.12
N SER A 220 2.05 10.91 -8.25
CA SER A 220 1.95 11.91 -9.33
C SER A 220 1.37 13.24 -8.81
N SER A 221 0.35 13.18 -7.95
CA SER A 221 -0.22 14.39 -7.33
C SER A 221 0.76 15.16 -6.42
N ARG A 222 1.84 14.50 -5.99
CA ARG A 222 2.94 15.06 -5.20
C ARG A 222 4.19 15.34 -6.04
N ARG A 223 4.07 15.32 -7.36
CA ARG A 223 5.19 15.50 -8.31
C ARG A 223 6.30 14.44 -8.17
N GLN A 224 5.91 13.20 -7.85
CA GLN A 224 6.81 12.06 -7.75
C GLN A 224 6.35 10.93 -8.66
N VAL A 225 7.29 10.23 -9.29
CA VAL A 225 7.03 9.05 -10.14
C VAL A 225 8.04 7.97 -9.76
N PHE A 226 7.53 6.79 -9.41
CA PHE A 226 8.34 5.64 -9.00
C PHE A 226 8.21 4.46 -9.95
N LEU A 227 7.68 4.65 -11.16
CA LEU A 227 7.60 3.58 -12.14
C LEU A 227 9.00 3.23 -12.69
N PRO A 228 9.24 1.98 -13.12
CA PRO A 228 10.48 1.56 -13.76
C PRO A 228 10.83 2.38 -15.00
N MET A 229 12.00 3.03 -14.98
CA MET A 229 12.41 3.95 -16.05
C MET A 229 12.79 3.25 -17.34
N ASP A 230 13.29 2.01 -17.29
CA ASP A 230 13.54 1.20 -18.49
C ASP A 230 12.27 0.97 -19.31
N VAL A 231 11.16 0.61 -18.67
CA VAL A 231 9.86 0.41 -19.33
C VAL A 231 9.33 1.74 -19.87
N CYS A 232 9.45 2.84 -19.11
CA CYS A 232 9.07 4.16 -19.61
C CYS A 232 9.83 4.55 -20.88
N VAL A 233 11.16 4.35 -20.90
CA VAL A 233 12.01 4.64 -22.05
C VAL A 233 11.67 3.77 -23.26
N GLN A 234 11.38 2.47 -23.05
CA GLN A 234 10.97 1.56 -24.12
C GLN A 234 9.74 2.04 -24.89
N HIS A 235 8.81 2.72 -24.22
CA HIS A 235 7.58 3.28 -24.82
C HIS A 235 7.68 4.77 -25.15
N GLY A 236 8.87 5.38 -25.00
CA GLY A 236 9.06 6.81 -25.24
C GLY A 236 8.27 7.72 -24.29
N VAL A 237 7.98 7.25 -23.08
CA VAL A 237 7.20 7.97 -22.06
C VAL A 237 8.14 8.62 -21.05
N SER A 238 7.92 9.90 -20.77
CA SER A 238 8.66 10.64 -19.75
C SER A 238 7.96 10.56 -18.39
N GLN A 239 8.67 10.92 -17.31
CA GLN A 239 8.01 11.08 -16.00
C GLN A 239 6.95 12.19 -16.02
N GLU A 240 7.17 13.24 -16.81
CA GLU A 240 6.24 14.38 -16.92
C GLU A 240 4.88 13.95 -17.47
N ASP A 241 4.82 12.94 -18.34
CA ASP A 241 3.55 12.38 -18.84
C ASP A 241 2.69 11.85 -17.69
N PHE A 242 3.29 11.14 -16.74
CA PHE A 242 2.59 10.68 -15.54
C PHE A 242 2.24 11.83 -14.58
N LEU A 243 3.07 12.87 -14.48
CA LEU A 243 2.78 14.05 -13.66
C LEU A 243 1.60 14.86 -14.21
N ARG A 244 1.48 14.95 -15.54
CA ARG A 244 0.36 15.58 -16.25
C ARG A 244 -0.89 14.69 -16.34
N ARG A 245 -0.79 13.44 -15.89
CA ARG A 245 -1.86 12.43 -16.01
C ARG A 245 -2.28 12.20 -17.45
N ASN A 246 -1.29 12.14 -18.34
CA ASN A 246 -1.51 11.81 -19.73
C ASN A 246 -2.11 10.39 -19.84
N GLN A 247 -3.08 10.22 -20.74
CA GLN A 247 -3.80 8.96 -21.01
C GLN A 247 -3.53 8.42 -22.41
N ASP A 248 -2.48 8.91 -23.06
CA ASP A 248 -2.02 8.43 -24.35
C ASP A 248 -1.71 6.93 -24.33
N LYS A 249 -1.77 6.33 -25.53
CA LYS A 249 -1.55 4.89 -25.72
C LYS A 249 -0.22 4.44 -25.11
N ASN A 250 0.86 5.19 -25.31
CA ASN A 250 2.19 4.82 -24.81
C ASN A 250 2.23 4.77 -23.27
N VAL A 251 1.50 5.65 -22.57
CA VAL A 251 1.40 5.62 -21.10
C VAL A 251 0.67 4.35 -20.65
N ARG A 252 -0.41 3.99 -21.34
CA ARG A 252 -1.14 2.74 -21.08
C ARG A 252 -0.29 1.51 -21.37
N ASP A 253 0.53 1.53 -22.43
CA ASP A 253 1.44 0.43 -22.77
C ASP A 253 2.52 0.23 -21.68
N VAL A 254 3.06 1.31 -21.08
CA VAL A 254 3.97 1.20 -19.91
C VAL A 254 3.26 0.50 -18.75
N VAL A 255 2.03 0.92 -18.44
CA VAL A 255 1.24 0.35 -17.34
C VAL A 255 0.90 -1.12 -17.63
N TYR A 256 0.58 -1.44 -18.88
CA TYR A 256 0.34 -2.81 -19.35
C TYR A 256 1.54 -3.71 -19.11
N ASP A 257 2.74 -3.29 -19.51
CA ASP A 257 3.95 -4.12 -19.36
C ASP A 257 4.27 -4.37 -17.89
N ILE A 258 4.18 -3.33 -17.04
CA ILE A 258 4.42 -3.46 -15.60
C ILE A 258 3.37 -4.37 -14.95
N ALA A 259 2.08 -4.19 -15.28
CA ALA A 259 1.00 -5.03 -14.77
C ALA A 259 1.14 -6.50 -15.24
N SER A 260 1.63 -6.70 -16.46
CA SER A 260 1.90 -8.02 -17.02
C SER A 260 2.99 -8.75 -16.22
N GLN A 261 4.04 -8.06 -15.76
CA GLN A 261 5.05 -8.68 -14.89
C GLN A 261 4.48 -9.14 -13.55
N ALA A 262 3.61 -8.35 -12.92
CA ALA A 262 2.90 -8.78 -11.72
C ALA A 262 2.02 -10.02 -11.98
N HIS A 263 1.31 -10.05 -13.11
CA HIS A 263 0.49 -11.19 -13.50
C HIS A 263 1.32 -12.46 -13.73
N LEU A 264 2.46 -12.35 -14.40
CA LEU A 264 3.39 -13.48 -14.63
C LEU A 264 3.89 -14.06 -13.31
N HIS A 265 4.23 -13.23 -12.34
CA HIS A 265 4.60 -13.69 -11.00
C HIS A 265 3.46 -14.42 -10.29
N LEU A 266 2.21 -13.94 -10.34
CA LEU A 266 1.08 -14.68 -9.78
C LEU A 266 0.87 -16.03 -10.48
N LYS A 267 1.03 -16.08 -11.81
CA LYS A 267 0.95 -17.32 -12.57
C LYS A 267 2.05 -18.31 -12.15
N HIS A 268 3.28 -17.84 -11.97
CA HIS A 268 4.39 -18.68 -11.49
C HIS A 268 4.13 -19.18 -10.06
N ALA A 269 3.69 -18.32 -9.14
CA ALA A 269 3.35 -18.72 -7.78
C ALA A 269 2.32 -19.86 -7.73
N ARG A 270 1.33 -19.83 -8.63
CA ARG A 270 0.28 -20.86 -8.75
C ARG A 270 0.75 -22.15 -9.41
N SER A 271 1.81 -22.11 -10.19
CA SER A 271 2.41 -23.34 -10.74
C SER A 271 2.97 -24.26 -9.63
N PHE A 272 3.16 -23.72 -8.41
CA PHE A 272 3.55 -24.48 -7.23
C PHE A 272 2.35 -25.01 -6.42
N HIS A 273 1.11 -24.66 -6.76
CA HIS A 273 -0.08 -24.94 -5.95
C HIS A 273 -0.22 -26.40 -5.51
N SER A 274 0.08 -27.37 -6.39
CA SER A 274 -0.01 -28.80 -6.05
C SER A 274 1.03 -29.29 -5.06
N ARG A 275 2.11 -28.52 -4.86
CA ARG A 275 3.26 -28.86 -4.00
C ARG A 275 3.30 -28.01 -2.72
N VAL A 276 2.48 -26.98 -2.62
CA VAL A 276 2.40 -26.10 -1.45
C VAL A 276 1.50 -26.74 -0.39
N PRO A 277 1.95 -26.82 0.87
CA PRO A 277 1.15 -27.37 1.98
C PRO A 277 -0.09 -26.51 2.25
N ALA A 278 -1.16 -27.15 2.71
CA ALA A 278 -2.45 -26.48 2.90
C ALA A 278 -2.45 -25.42 4.01
N GLU A 279 -1.50 -25.54 4.93
CA GLU A 279 -1.28 -24.64 6.04
C GLU A 279 -0.74 -23.28 5.58
N ALA A 280 -0.15 -23.20 4.37
CA ALA A 280 0.40 -21.97 3.82
C ALA A 280 -0.66 -21.03 3.21
N PHE A 281 -1.83 -21.57 2.82
CA PHE A 281 -2.86 -20.81 2.11
C PHE A 281 -3.28 -19.49 2.76
N PRO A 282 -3.42 -19.38 4.10
CA PRO A 282 -3.71 -18.11 4.76
C PRO A 282 -2.70 -17.00 4.45
N ALA A 283 -1.41 -17.32 4.31
CA ALA A 283 -0.37 -16.34 3.94
C ALA A 283 -0.59 -15.76 2.55
N PHE A 284 -1.23 -16.52 1.66
CA PHE A 284 -1.38 -16.17 0.25
C PHE A 284 -2.73 -15.55 -0.09
N LEU A 285 -3.66 -15.42 0.86
CA LEU A 285 -4.99 -14.84 0.63
C LEU A 285 -4.98 -13.45 -0.01
N GLN A 286 -3.92 -12.67 0.23
CA GLN A 286 -3.75 -11.35 -0.39
C GLN A 286 -3.74 -11.38 -1.92
N THR A 287 -3.43 -12.52 -2.56
CA THR A 287 -3.47 -12.66 -4.02
C THR A 287 -4.86 -12.38 -4.59
N VAL A 288 -5.93 -12.60 -3.81
CA VAL A 288 -7.31 -12.27 -4.21
C VAL A 288 -7.45 -10.78 -4.51
N SER A 289 -6.89 -9.91 -3.65
CA SER A 289 -6.89 -8.46 -3.87
C SER A 289 -5.98 -8.04 -5.02
N LEU A 290 -4.83 -8.72 -5.18
CA LEU A 290 -3.90 -8.46 -6.29
C LEU A 290 -4.56 -8.76 -7.64
N GLU A 291 -5.24 -9.90 -7.75
CA GLU A 291 -6.01 -10.26 -8.93
C GLU A 291 -7.14 -9.29 -9.22
N ASP A 292 -7.89 -8.88 -8.20
CA ASP A 292 -8.99 -7.92 -8.36
C ASP A 292 -8.47 -6.62 -8.98
N TYR A 293 -7.34 -6.12 -8.48
CA TYR A 293 -6.71 -4.93 -9.04
C TYR A 293 -6.25 -5.14 -10.49
N LEU A 294 -5.55 -6.23 -10.78
CA LEU A 294 -5.07 -6.54 -12.13
C LEU A 294 -6.22 -6.69 -13.14
N LYS A 295 -7.34 -7.31 -12.73
CA LYS A 295 -8.56 -7.40 -13.55
C LYS A 295 -9.21 -6.02 -13.76
N LYS A 296 -9.22 -5.17 -12.72
CA LYS A 296 -9.76 -3.80 -12.82
C LYS A 296 -8.95 -2.93 -13.75
N ILE A 297 -7.62 -2.94 -13.64
CA ILE A 297 -6.75 -2.12 -14.51
C ILE A 297 -6.82 -2.58 -15.96
N GLN A 298 -6.95 -3.89 -16.21
CA GLN A 298 -7.20 -4.42 -17.55
C GLN A 298 -8.53 -3.93 -18.14
N ARG A 299 -9.61 -3.88 -17.36
CA ARG A 299 -10.95 -3.43 -17.82
C ARG A 299 -11.01 -1.96 -18.21
N VAL A 300 -10.12 -1.14 -17.67
CA VAL A 300 -10.00 0.29 -18.00
C VAL A 300 -8.87 0.55 -18.99
N ASP A 301 -8.49 -0.47 -19.77
CA ASP A 301 -7.44 -0.39 -20.79
C ASP A 301 -6.13 0.19 -20.24
N PHE A 302 -5.76 -0.22 -19.03
CA PHE A 302 -4.52 0.19 -18.35
C PHE A 302 -4.41 1.71 -18.10
N ASP A 303 -5.53 2.44 -18.10
CA ASP A 303 -5.60 3.81 -17.60
C ASP A 303 -5.43 3.84 -16.06
N ILE A 304 -4.19 4.03 -15.62
CA ILE A 304 -3.81 4.06 -14.21
C ILE A 304 -4.46 5.21 -13.42
N PHE A 305 -4.97 6.24 -14.09
CA PHE A 305 -5.63 7.39 -13.46
C PHE A 305 -7.15 7.25 -13.40
N HIS A 306 -7.71 6.16 -13.95
CA HIS A 306 -9.14 5.94 -13.96
C HIS A 306 -9.72 5.89 -12.53
N PRO A 307 -10.79 6.65 -12.21
CA PRO A 307 -11.28 6.81 -10.84
C PRO A 307 -11.82 5.51 -10.22
N SER A 308 -12.26 4.55 -11.04
CA SER A 308 -12.72 3.23 -10.55
C SER A 308 -11.62 2.43 -9.86
N LEU A 309 -10.34 2.66 -10.18
CA LEU A 309 -9.21 1.96 -9.57
C LEU A 309 -9.04 2.31 -8.08
N GLN A 310 -9.53 3.47 -7.65
CA GLN A 310 -9.49 3.93 -6.26
C GLN A 310 -10.70 3.46 -5.44
N GLN A 311 -11.70 2.85 -6.09
CA GLN A 311 -12.90 2.38 -5.42
C GLN A 311 -12.64 1.02 -4.74
N LYS A 312 -13.05 0.92 -3.48
CA LYS A 312 -12.97 -0.32 -2.71
C LYS A 312 -13.89 -1.38 -3.31
N ASN A 313 -13.41 -2.61 -3.42
CA ASN A 313 -14.25 -3.74 -3.77
C ASN A 313 -15.11 -4.14 -2.56
N THR A 314 -16.42 -3.89 -2.62
CA THR A 314 -17.37 -4.23 -1.55
C THR A 314 -17.55 -5.74 -1.38
N LEU A 315 -17.29 -6.54 -2.41
CA LEU A 315 -17.37 -8.00 -2.40
C LEU A 315 -16.04 -8.67 -2.01
N LEU A 316 -15.00 -7.90 -1.67
CA LEU A 316 -13.71 -8.44 -1.27
C LEU A 316 -13.80 -9.36 -0.04
N PRO A 317 -14.53 -9.03 1.04
CA PRO A 317 -14.66 -9.93 2.19
C PRO A 317 -15.26 -11.30 1.80
N LEU A 318 -16.29 -11.30 0.95
CA LEU A 318 -16.92 -12.52 0.46
C LEU A 318 -15.96 -13.34 -0.41
N SER A 319 -15.23 -12.66 -1.31
CA SER A 319 -14.25 -13.30 -2.19
C SER A 319 -13.11 -13.95 -1.39
N LEU A 320 -12.58 -13.24 -0.38
CA LEU A 320 -11.56 -13.76 0.54
C LEU A 320 -12.08 -14.96 1.34
N TYR A 321 -13.30 -14.89 1.87
CA TYR A 321 -13.91 -15.98 2.63
C TYR A 321 -14.10 -17.24 1.76
N ILE A 322 -14.66 -17.10 0.55
CA ILE A 322 -14.83 -18.22 -0.39
C ILE A 322 -13.48 -18.84 -0.72
N GLN A 323 -12.47 -18.01 -0.96
CA GLN A 323 -11.16 -18.51 -1.39
C GLN A 323 -10.36 -19.15 -0.25
N SER A 324 -10.49 -18.62 0.97
CA SER A 324 -9.98 -19.24 2.19
C SER A 324 -10.57 -20.64 2.40
N TRP A 325 -11.89 -20.78 2.24
CA TRP A 325 -12.56 -22.09 2.31
C TRP A 325 -12.11 -23.05 1.20
N ARG A 326 -11.91 -22.55 -0.02
CA ARG A 326 -11.45 -23.35 -1.16
C ARG A 326 -9.97 -23.70 -1.13
N LYS A 327 -9.18 -23.12 -0.22
CA LYS A 327 -7.72 -23.28 -0.13
C LYS A 327 -7.04 -23.05 -1.48
N ARG A 328 -7.26 -21.87 -2.06
CA ARG A 328 -6.68 -21.47 -3.35
C ARG A 328 -6.08 -20.06 -3.23
N TYR A 329 -5.06 -19.76 -4.02
CA TYR A 329 -4.45 -18.42 -4.10
C TYR A 329 -4.08 -18.07 -5.54
#